data_AF-A0A933M490-F1
#
_entry.id   AF-A0A933M490-F1
#
_cell.length_a   1.000
_cell.length_b   1.000
_cell.length_c   1.000
_cell.angle_alpha   90.00
_cell.angle_beta   90.00
_cell.angle_gamma   90.00
#
_symmetry.space_group_name_H-M   'P 1'
#
loop_
_entity.id
_entity.type
_entity.pdbx_description
1 polymer ?
#
loop_
_entity_poly.entity_id
_entity_poly.type
_entity_poly.pdbx_seq_one_letter_code
_entity_poly.pdbx_strand_id
1 'polypeptide(L)' 'NRFGFSARSLDKILKVSRTIADLDSSDEIKKEHVIEAVQYRLLDKAMELSVC' A
#
# COMPACT_ATOMS: atom_id res chain seq x y z
N ASN A 1 7.32 -8.62 -15.34
CA ASN A 1 6.78 -7.97 -14.12
C ASN A 1 7.93 -7.77 -13.12
N ARG A 2 8.60 -6.59 -13.10
CA ARG A 2 9.91 -6.39 -12.43
C ARG A 2 9.88 -6.39 -10.90
N PHE A 3 8.71 -6.26 -10.27
CA PHE A 3 8.58 -6.06 -8.82
C PHE A 3 7.79 -7.15 -8.10
N GLY A 4 7.42 -8.24 -8.79
CA GLY A 4 6.63 -9.33 -8.18
C GLY A 4 5.20 -8.94 -7.78
N PHE A 5 4.71 -7.76 -8.15
CA PHE A 5 3.34 -7.32 -7.85
C PHE A 5 2.36 -7.78 -8.93
N SER A 6 1.37 -8.60 -8.57
CA SER A 6 0.24 -8.84 -9.48
C SER A 6 -0.54 -7.54 -9.74
N ALA A 7 -1.28 -7.46 -10.85
CA ALA A 7 -2.16 -6.33 -11.15
C ALA A 7 -3.12 -6.03 -9.97
N ARG A 8 -3.63 -7.08 -9.31
CA ARG A 8 -4.44 -6.98 -8.09
C ARG A 8 -3.70 -6.38 -6.90
N SER A 9 -2.42 -6.71 -6.75
CA SER A 9 -1.59 -6.14 -5.68
C SER A 9 -1.41 -4.63 -5.89
N LEU A 10 -1.21 -4.19 -7.14
CA LEU A 10 -1.10 -2.77 -7.49
C LEU A 10 -2.42 -2.04 -7.24
N ASP A 11 -3.57 -2.62 -7.62
CA ASP A 11 -4.90 -2.05 -7.32
C ASP A 11 -5.13 -1.84 -5.82
N LYS A 12 -4.75 -2.83 -4.98
CA LYS A 12 -4.85 -2.70 -3.52
C LYS A 12 -3.93 -1.60 -2.98
N ILE A 13 -2.70 -1.48 -3.49
CA ILE A 13 -1.77 -0.41 -3.11
C ILE A 13 -2.36 0.96 -3.46
N LEU A 14 -2.93 1.13 -4.65
CA LEU A 14 -3.56 2.39 -5.07
C LEU A 14 -4.75 2.77 -4.19
N LYS A 15 -5.62 1.82 -3.84
CA LYS A 15 -6.76 2.07 -2.94
C LYS A 15 -6.32 2.51 -1.56
N VAL A 16 -5.34 1.83 -0.96
CA VAL A 16 -4.80 2.21 0.34
C VAL A 16 -4.11 3.58 0.27
N SER A 17 -3.35 3.84 -0.80
CA SER A 17 -2.72 5.15 -1.02
C SER A 17 -3.75 6.27 -1.11
N ARG A 18 -4.91 6.01 -1.73
CA ARG A 18 -6.01 6.98 -1.77
C ARG A 18 -6.60 7.23 -0.39
N THR A 19 -6.85 6.17 0.38
CA THR A 19 -7.34 6.31 1.76
C THR A 19 -6.38 7.14 2.62
N ILE A 20 -5.07 6.92 2.50
CA ILE A 20 -4.06 7.71 3.21
C ILE A 20 -4.08 9.17 2.76
N ALA A 21 -4.17 9.42 1.44
CA ALA A 21 -4.30 10.78 0.91
C ALA A 21 -5.56 11.50 1.43
N ASP A 22 -6.68 10.80 1.51
CA ASP A 22 -7.93 11.34 2.03
C ASP A 22 -7.80 11.66 3.54
N LEU A 23 -7.06 10.85 4.31
CA LEU A 23 -6.76 11.11 5.73
C LEU A 23 -5.81 12.31 5.92
N ASP A 24 -4.86 12.51 5.01
CA ASP A 24 -3.97 13.68 4.96
C ASP A 24 -4.68 14.94 4.39
N SER A 25 -5.97 14.84 4.04
CA SER A 25 -6.72 15.90 3.35
C SER A 25 -6.02 16.39 2.08
N SER A 26 -5.32 15.50 1.38
CA SER A 26 -4.61 15.77 0.13
C SER A 26 -5.46 15.36 -1.06
N ASP A 27 -5.72 16.31 -1.97
CA ASP A 27 -6.52 16.06 -3.19
C ASP A 27 -5.85 15.04 -4.12
N GLU A 28 -4.51 15.08 -4.18
CA GLU A 28 -3.69 14.19 -4.99
C GLU A 28 -2.99 13.12 -4.17
N ILE A 29 -2.81 11.94 -4.78
CA ILE A 29 -1.97 10.88 -4.21
C ILE A 29 -0.51 11.27 -4.44
N LYS A 30 0.19 11.64 -3.36
CA LYS A 30 1.62 11.93 -3.36
C LYS A 30 2.44 10.65 -3.17
N LYS A 31 3.74 10.76 -3.45
CA LYS A 31 4.71 9.67 -3.29
C LYS A 31 4.72 9.11 -1.85
N GLU A 32 4.53 9.97 -0.86
CA GLU A 32 4.49 9.61 0.56
C GLU A 32 3.35 8.64 0.87
N HIS A 33 2.14 8.89 0.36
CA HIS A 33 1.00 7.99 0.55
C HIS A 33 1.22 6.60 -0.07
N VAL A 34 1.92 6.54 -1.22
CA VAL A 34 2.26 5.28 -1.88
C VAL A 34 3.30 4.51 -1.08
N ILE A 35 4.33 5.19 -0.56
CA ILE A 35 5.35 4.57 0.29
C ILE A 35 4.69 3.96 1.53
N GLU A 36 3.81 4.70 2.19
CA GLU A 36 3.10 4.24 3.38
C GLU A 36 2.17 3.05 3.07
N ALA A 37 1.42 3.10 1.97
CA ALA A 37 0.59 1.97 1.52
C ALA A 37 1.42 0.69 1.25
N VAL A 38 2.61 0.83 0.67
CA VAL A 38 3.54 -0.29 0.45
C VAL A 38 4.06 -0.83 1.79
N GLN A 39 4.38 0.03 2.75
CA GLN A 39 4.83 -0.36 4.09
C GLN A 39 3.75 -1.15 4.84
N TYR A 40 2.48 -0.69 4.82
CA TYR A 40 1.38 -1.44 5.42
C TYR A 40 1.25 -2.85 4.85
N ARG A 41 1.44 -3.03 3.53
CA ARG A 41 1.41 -4.36 2.90
C ARG A 41 2.56 -5.26 3.35
N LEU A 42 3.75 -4.70 3.59
CA LEU A 42 4.88 -5.46 4.12
C LEU A 42 4.62 -5.89 5.56
N LEU A 43 4.05 -5.00 6.38
CA LEU A 43 3.66 -5.28 7.76
C LEU A 43 2.57 -6.38 7.84
N ASP A 44 1.53 -6.27 7.02
CA ASP A 44 0.44 -7.26 6.90
C ASP A 44 1.00 -8.66 6.61
N LYS A 45 1.88 -8.77 5.61
CA LYS A 45 2.57 -10.02 5.29
C LYS A 45 3.50 -10.52 6.40
N ALA A 46 4.21 -9.61 7.08
CA ALA A 46 5.11 -10.00 8.16
C ALA A 46 4.32 -10.55 9.35
N MET A 47 3.16 -9.97 9.66
CA MET A 47 2.25 -10.49 10.66
C MET A 47 1.70 -11.86 10.25
N GLU A 48 1.26 -12.05 9.00
CA GLU A 48 0.81 -13.35 8.49
C GLU A 48 1.89 -14.45 8.64
N LEU A 49 3.17 -14.13 8.42
CA LEU A 49 4.28 -15.08 8.57
C LEU A 49 4.65 -15.37 10.04
N SER A 50 4.33 -14.47 10.96
CA SER A 50 4.65 -14.62 12.39
C SER A 50 3.64 -15.47 13.19
N VAL A 51 2.51 -15.83 12.57
CA VAL A 51 1.40 -16.57 13.21
C VAL A 51 1.43 -18.06 12.82
N CYS A 52 2.44 -18.52 12.10
CA CYS A 52 2.73 -19.94 11.84
C CYS A 52 3.92 -20.43 12.66
#